data_AF-A0A7J4VTJ1-F1
#
_entry.id   AF-A0A7J4VTJ1-F1
#
_cell.length_a   1.000
_cell.length_b   1.000
_cell.length_c   1.000
_cell.angle_alpha   90.00
_cell.angle_beta   90.00
_cell.angle_gamma   90.00
#
_symmetry.space_group_name_H-M   'P 1'
#
loop_
_entity.id
_entity.type
_entity.pdbx_description
1 polymer ?
#
loop_
_entity_poly.entity_id
_entity_poly.type
_entity_poly.pdbx_seq_one_letter_code
_entity_poly.pdbx_strand_id
1 'polypeptide(L)'
;MGSDKKRRKSVADFRHDALLETSSTNTECLVRARAGDAGDLWVTAARQTGGRGRRGRPWVSEPGNLYASLLLIDPAPMEQLGSLPLAVAVSVHQAVRSVLPPSSEPVEVKWPNDILIGRKKTCGILIEGEKLVDGRYALVIGIGVNIATKPDNAIYPVTCLREQGTSASPEELFARLFASMVEALDEWDGGSGIRDITARWRQVACGVGEKITVNLPDRSISGQFAGIDDNGLLMLDTGGGRMMPIAAGDVFFG
;
A
#
# COMPACT_ATOMS: atom_id res chain seq x y z
N MET A 1 37.74 -5.21 -5.01
CA MET A 1 36.56 -4.33 -5.11
C MET A 1 35.75 -4.53 -3.85
N GLY A 2 35.76 -3.55 -2.95
CA GLY A 2 35.05 -3.65 -1.68
C GLY A 2 33.55 -3.75 -1.95
N SER A 3 32.91 -4.76 -1.38
CA SER A 3 31.47 -4.79 -1.21
C SER A 3 31.11 -3.56 -0.38
N ASP A 4 30.54 -2.55 -1.05
CA ASP A 4 29.94 -1.41 -0.37
C ASP A 4 28.73 -1.98 0.37
N LYS A 5 28.91 -2.25 1.67
CA LYS A 5 27.82 -2.76 2.51
C LYS A 5 26.79 -1.65 2.60
N LYS A 6 25.72 -1.79 1.82
CA LYS A 6 24.58 -0.88 1.83
C LYS A 6 24.11 -0.69 3.27
N ARG A 7 24.02 0.56 3.69
CA ARG A 7 23.56 0.94 5.02
C ARG A 7 22.09 0.52 5.15
N ARG A 8 21.78 -0.31 6.16
CA ARG A 8 20.40 -0.69 6.48
C ARG A 8 19.57 0.55 6.79
N LYS A 9 18.34 0.61 6.30
CA LYS A 9 17.40 1.67 6.67
C LYS A 9 17.00 1.53 8.13
N SER A 10 16.90 2.65 8.83
CA SER A 10 16.47 2.76 10.22
C SER A 10 15.33 3.76 10.34
N VAL A 11 14.53 3.65 11.39
CA VAL A 11 13.49 4.64 11.74
C VAL A 11 14.09 6.05 11.83
N ALA A 12 15.32 6.19 12.32
CA ALA A 12 16.02 7.48 12.45
C ALA A 12 16.38 8.14 11.10
N ASP A 13 16.30 7.41 9.99
CA ASP A 13 16.53 7.96 8.65
C ASP A 13 15.33 8.75 8.12
N PHE A 14 14.16 8.61 8.75
CA PHE A 14 12.92 9.19 8.28
C PHE A 14 12.45 10.33 9.19
N ARG A 15 11.95 11.40 8.56
CA ARG A 15 11.27 12.51 9.23
C ARG A 15 9.77 12.26 9.29
N HIS A 16 9.08 12.93 10.21
CA HIS A 16 7.62 12.88 10.32
C HIS A 16 7.04 14.26 10.63
N ASP A 17 6.14 14.73 9.77
CA ASP A 17 5.29 15.91 9.99
C ASP A 17 3.83 15.48 10.21
N ALA A 18 3.27 15.84 11.36
CA ALA A 18 1.85 15.61 11.67
C ALA A 18 1.04 16.89 11.47
N LEU A 19 0.04 16.83 10.61
CA LEU A 19 -0.86 17.94 10.30
C LEU A 19 -2.23 17.74 10.96
N LEU A 20 -2.91 18.83 11.31
CA LEU A 20 -4.30 18.76 11.74
C LEU A 20 -5.22 18.50 10.53
N GLU A 21 -4.98 19.19 9.43
CA GLU A 21 -5.81 19.13 8.23
C GLU A 21 -4.99 19.41 6.98
N THR A 22 -5.34 18.75 5.87
CA THR A 22 -4.80 19.04 4.53
C THR A 22 -5.83 18.64 3.46
N SER A 23 -5.60 19.03 2.20
CA SER A 23 -6.39 18.49 1.09
C SER A 23 -6.13 16.99 0.91
N SER A 24 -4.87 16.58 0.91
CA SER A 24 -4.44 15.18 0.88
C SER A 24 -2.99 15.11 1.31
N THR A 25 -2.65 14.13 2.15
CA THR A 25 -1.26 13.87 2.55
C THR A 25 -0.37 13.56 1.34
N ASN A 26 -0.89 12.91 0.29
CA ASN A 26 -0.15 12.68 -0.96
C ASN A 26 0.19 14.00 -1.67
N THR A 27 -0.82 14.88 -1.84
CA THR A 27 -0.64 16.19 -2.47
C THR A 27 0.41 17.00 -1.73
N GLU A 28 0.35 16.98 -0.40
CA GLU A 28 1.31 17.67 0.44
C GLU A 28 2.74 17.14 0.25
N CYS A 29 2.92 15.81 0.20
CA CYS A 29 4.23 15.21 -0.12
C CYS A 29 4.75 15.66 -1.50
N LEU A 30 3.92 15.69 -2.54
CA LEU A 30 4.32 16.15 -3.87
C LEU A 30 4.68 17.64 -3.88
N VAL A 31 3.96 18.48 -3.12
CA VAL A 31 4.32 19.90 -2.94
C VAL A 31 5.71 20.03 -2.32
N ARG A 32 6.00 19.29 -1.24
CA ARG A 32 7.32 19.28 -0.60
C ARG A 32 8.42 18.78 -1.55
N ALA A 33 8.15 17.74 -2.34
CA ALA A 33 9.09 17.22 -3.33
C ALA A 33 9.45 18.28 -4.38
N ARG A 34 8.45 18.98 -4.94
CA ARG A 34 8.64 20.09 -5.90
C ARG A 34 9.40 21.26 -5.28
N ALA A 35 9.25 21.48 -3.97
CA ALA A 35 9.97 22.52 -3.23
C ALA A 35 11.42 22.13 -2.88
N GLY A 36 11.89 20.94 -3.27
CA GLY A 36 13.28 20.53 -3.06
C GLY A 36 13.50 19.56 -1.89
N ASP A 37 12.46 19.07 -1.24
CA ASP A 37 12.61 18.09 -0.15
C ASP A 37 13.34 16.83 -0.65
N ALA A 38 14.19 16.25 0.22
CA ALA A 38 15.06 15.13 -0.10
C ALA A 38 14.37 13.76 0.01
N GLY A 39 13.13 13.70 0.48
CA GLY A 39 12.42 12.45 0.74
C GLY A 39 12.69 11.87 2.13
N ASP A 40 12.42 10.57 2.28
CA ASP A 40 12.35 9.86 3.55
C ASP A 40 11.52 10.67 4.58
N LEU A 41 10.35 11.16 4.14
CA LEU A 41 9.46 12.01 4.92
C LEU A 41 8.07 11.39 4.99
N TRP A 42 7.63 11.13 6.21
CA TRP A 42 6.24 10.85 6.51
C TRP A 42 5.45 12.13 6.74
N VAL A 43 4.24 12.16 6.20
CA VAL A 43 3.24 13.19 6.46
C VAL A 43 1.97 12.50 6.92
N THR A 44 1.48 12.82 8.11
CA THR A 44 0.17 12.37 8.57
C THR A 44 -0.81 13.55 8.68
N ALA A 45 -2.09 13.26 8.61
CA ALA A 45 -3.13 14.26 8.89
C ALA A 45 -4.27 13.67 9.72
N ALA A 46 -4.85 14.45 10.63
CA ALA A 46 -6.05 14.03 11.37
C ALA A 46 -7.31 14.05 10.49
N ARG A 47 -7.36 14.92 9.47
CA ARG A 47 -8.44 15.03 8.48
C ARG A 47 -7.91 15.35 7.10
N GLN A 48 -8.57 14.84 6.05
CA GLN A 48 -8.35 15.28 4.68
C GLN A 48 -9.64 15.83 4.05
N THR A 49 -9.57 16.96 3.36
CA THR A 49 -10.74 17.54 2.66
C THR A 49 -10.90 17.08 1.22
N GLY A 50 -9.84 16.48 0.64
CA GLY A 50 -9.80 16.00 -0.74
C GLY A 50 -9.04 14.68 -0.85
N GLY A 51 -9.28 13.75 0.09
CA GLY A 51 -8.70 12.41 0.06
C GLY A 51 -9.05 11.66 -1.23
N ARG A 52 -8.06 10.98 -1.83
CA ARG A 52 -8.21 10.27 -3.11
C ARG A 52 -7.73 8.84 -2.99
N GLY A 53 -8.42 7.95 -3.69
CA GLY A 53 -7.95 6.63 -4.05
C GLY A 53 -7.60 6.56 -5.54
N ARG A 54 -7.36 5.34 -6.03
CA ARG A 54 -7.04 5.10 -7.44
C ARG A 54 -8.14 5.61 -8.36
N ARG A 55 -7.74 6.03 -9.57
CA ARG A 55 -8.63 6.55 -10.62
C ARG A 55 -9.50 7.73 -10.15
N GLY A 56 -8.99 8.51 -9.19
CA GLY A 56 -9.65 9.72 -8.68
C GLY A 56 -10.85 9.47 -7.77
N ARG A 57 -11.12 8.22 -7.35
CA ARG A 57 -12.24 7.93 -6.44
C ARG A 57 -12.03 8.64 -5.11
N PRO A 58 -13.07 9.21 -4.49
CA PRO A 58 -12.93 9.86 -3.19
C PRO A 58 -12.56 8.84 -2.11
N TRP A 59 -11.68 9.24 -1.20
CA TRP A 59 -11.39 8.53 0.05
C TRP A 59 -11.96 9.33 1.22
N VAL A 60 -13.02 8.82 1.83
CA VAL A 60 -13.69 9.46 2.98
C VAL A 60 -12.71 9.54 4.14
N SER A 61 -12.41 10.75 4.59
CA SER A 61 -11.29 11.03 5.50
C SER A 61 -11.74 11.66 6.82
N GLU A 62 -12.61 10.98 7.56
CA GLU A 62 -13.09 11.40 8.89
C GLU A 62 -12.03 11.28 10.00
N PRO A 63 -12.09 12.09 11.08
CA PRO A 63 -11.22 11.93 12.23
C PRO A 63 -11.29 10.55 12.89
N GLY A 64 -10.18 10.11 13.48
CA GLY A 64 -10.07 8.82 14.18
C GLY A 64 -9.59 7.65 13.31
N ASN A 65 -9.19 7.93 12.07
CA ASN A 65 -8.57 6.98 11.14
C ASN A 65 -7.13 7.43 10.81
N LEU A 66 -6.36 6.56 10.18
CA LEU A 66 -5.00 6.89 9.75
C LEU A 66 -4.97 7.37 8.31
N TYR A 67 -4.41 8.56 8.08
CA TYR A 67 -4.05 9.08 6.77
C TYR A 67 -2.56 9.43 6.80
N ALA A 68 -1.75 8.61 6.14
CA ALA A 68 -0.30 8.74 6.14
C ALA A 68 0.23 8.68 4.71
N SER A 69 1.24 9.48 4.40
CA SER A 69 1.96 9.45 3.13
C SER A 69 3.45 9.43 3.37
N LEU A 70 4.16 8.51 2.71
CA LEU A 70 5.62 8.47 2.69
C LEU A 70 6.13 9.03 1.36
N LEU A 71 6.90 10.13 1.42
CA LEU A 71 7.65 10.66 0.30
C LEU A 71 9.03 9.99 0.22
N LEU A 72 9.33 9.45 -0.96
CA LEU A 72 10.65 8.96 -1.35
C LEU A 72 11.13 9.72 -2.59
N ILE A 73 12.44 9.97 -2.66
CA ILE A 73 13.08 10.54 -3.84
C ILE A 73 14.06 9.50 -4.37
N ASP A 74 13.95 9.20 -5.66
CA ASP A 74 14.79 8.23 -6.38
C ASP A 74 15.00 6.89 -5.63
N PRO A 75 13.94 6.22 -5.13
CA PRO A 75 14.10 5.07 -4.24
C PRO A 75 14.73 3.83 -4.91
N ALA A 76 14.64 3.73 -6.25
CA ALA A 76 15.29 2.71 -7.08
C ALA A 76 15.23 3.11 -8.56
N PRO A 77 15.96 2.43 -9.46
CA PRO A 77 15.76 2.53 -10.90
C PRO A 77 14.31 2.24 -11.30
N MET A 78 13.81 2.90 -12.35
CA MET A 78 12.40 2.85 -12.77
C MET A 78 11.91 1.42 -13.01
N GLU A 79 12.75 0.56 -13.60
CA GLU A 79 12.43 -0.84 -13.87
C GLU A 79 12.20 -1.69 -12.61
N GLN A 80 12.74 -1.27 -11.45
CA GLN A 80 12.61 -1.98 -10.18
C GLN A 80 11.40 -1.52 -9.36
N LEU A 81 10.85 -0.34 -9.64
CA LEU A 81 9.74 0.25 -8.87
C LEU A 81 8.45 -0.56 -8.94
N GLY A 82 8.28 -1.41 -9.94
CA GLY A 82 7.07 -2.24 -10.10
C GLY A 82 6.81 -3.19 -8.92
N SER A 83 7.83 -3.53 -8.15
CA SER A 83 7.73 -4.44 -7.00
C SER A 83 7.50 -3.73 -5.65
N LEU A 84 7.72 -2.42 -5.58
CA LEU A 84 7.52 -1.62 -4.36
C LEU A 84 6.10 -1.71 -3.78
N PRO A 85 5.01 -1.70 -4.58
CA PRO A 85 3.65 -1.85 -4.06
C PRO A 85 3.45 -3.13 -3.22
N LEU A 86 4.17 -4.20 -3.53
CA LEU A 86 4.09 -5.45 -2.77
C LEU A 86 4.75 -5.31 -1.39
N ALA A 87 5.91 -4.67 -1.32
CA ALA A 87 6.59 -4.41 -0.06
C ALA A 87 5.73 -3.51 0.84
N VAL A 88 5.12 -2.47 0.26
CA VAL A 88 4.16 -1.60 0.95
C VAL A 88 2.95 -2.39 1.45
N ALA A 89 2.36 -3.27 0.63
CA ALA A 89 1.20 -4.04 1.06
C ALA A 89 1.53 -5.02 2.21
N VAL A 90 2.71 -5.67 2.16
CA VAL A 90 3.19 -6.55 3.23
C VAL A 90 3.42 -5.77 4.54
N SER A 91 4.01 -4.57 4.45
CA SER A 91 4.27 -3.74 5.65
C SER A 91 2.99 -3.24 6.30
N VAL A 92 2.00 -2.81 5.49
CA VAL A 92 0.69 -2.39 5.99
C VAL A 92 -0.06 -3.58 6.58
N HIS A 93 -0.03 -4.75 5.94
CA HIS A 93 -0.60 -5.98 6.50
C HIS A 93 0.00 -6.29 7.87
N GLN A 94 1.33 -6.26 8.01
CA GLN A 94 2.01 -6.52 9.28
C GLN A 94 1.60 -5.52 10.36
N ALA A 95 1.52 -4.23 10.03
CA ALA A 95 1.11 -3.18 10.97
C ALA A 95 -0.34 -3.39 11.45
N VAL A 96 -1.28 -3.59 10.52
CA VAL A 96 -2.69 -3.84 10.84
C VAL A 96 -2.85 -5.10 11.67
N ARG A 97 -2.21 -6.21 11.29
CA ARG A 97 -2.29 -7.46 12.06
C ARG A 97 -1.75 -7.30 13.48
N SER A 98 -0.70 -6.51 13.68
CA SER A 98 -0.03 -6.33 14.97
C SER A 98 -0.87 -5.62 16.04
N VAL A 99 -1.88 -4.84 15.63
CA VAL A 99 -2.77 -4.12 16.54
C VAL A 99 -4.11 -4.82 16.75
N LEU A 100 -4.35 -5.95 16.07
CA LEU A 100 -5.60 -6.70 16.17
C LEU A 100 -5.48 -7.86 17.17
N PRO A 101 -6.56 -8.19 17.90
CA PRO A 101 -6.55 -9.33 18.80
C PRO A 101 -6.32 -10.65 18.04
N PRO A 102 -5.81 -11.71 18.69
CA PRO A 102 -5.65 -13.03 18.06
C PRO A 102 -6.94 -13.60 17.46
N SER A 103 -8.10 -13.27 18.04
CA SER A 103 -9.43 -13.73 17.63
C SER A 103 -10.07 -12.95 16.48
N SER A 104 -9.38 -11.95 15.92
CA SER A 104 -9.88 -11.20 14.76
C SER A 104 -9.94 -12.08 13.52
N GLU A 105 -10.81 -11.70 12.58
CA GLU A 105 -10.85 -12.30 11.24
C GLU A 105 -9.49 -12.17 10.52
N PRO A 106 -9.19 -13.04 9.54
CA PRO A 106 -7.95 -12.98 8.80
C PRO A 106 -7.73 -11.62 8.14
N VAL A 107 -6.51 -11.09 8.30
CA VAL A 107 -6.03 -9.94 7.55
C VAL A 107 -5.41 -10.48 6.26
N GLU A 108 -5.86 -9.98 5.12
CA GLU A 108 -5.40 -10.45 3.81
C GLU A 108 -5.09 -9.26 2.90
N VAL A 109 -4.17 -9.44 1.97
CA VAL A 109 -3.82 -8.47 0.93
C VAL A 109 -4.57 -8.82 -0.35
N LYS A 110 -5.46 -7.92 -0.77
CA LYS A 110 -6.10 -8.00 -2.08
C LYS A 110 -5.27 -7.21 -3.09
N TRP A 111 -4.77 -7.92 -4.09
CA TRP A 111 -4.03 -7.30 -5.17
C TRP A 111 -4.86 -6.20 -5.88
N PRO A 112 -4.26 -5.05 -6.24
CA PRO A 112 -2.85 -4.71 -6.00
C PRO A 112 -2.61 -3.95 -4.69
N ASN A 113 -3.62 -3.34 -4.08
CA ASN A 113 -3.42 -2.20 -3.18
C ASN A 113 -4.39 -2.14 -1.98
N ASP A 114 -5.12 -3.21 -1.68
CA ASP A 114 -6.15 -3.19 -0.63
C ASP A 114 -5.80 -4.17 0.49
N ILE A 115 -5.99 -3.75 1.74
CA ILE A 115 -5.96 -4.67 2.90
C ILE A 115 -7.38 -4.96 3.33
N LEU A 116 -7.68 -6.24 3.50
CA LEU A 116 -8.98 -6.74 3.91
C LEU A 116 -8.90 -7.37 5.30
N ILE A 117 -10.00 -7.33 6.05
CA ILE A 117 -10.23 -8.13 7.24
C ILE A 117 -11.55 -8.87 7.05
N GLY A 118 -11.53 -10.20 7.07
CA GLY A 118 -12.72 -11.02 6.82
C GLY A 118 -13.40 -10.67 5.48
N ARG A 119 -12.59 -10.51 4.41
CA ARG A 119 -13.01 -10.08 3.05
C ARG A 119 -13.64 -8.69 2.94
N LYS A 120 -13.57 -7.85 3.98
CA LYS A 120 -14.03 -6.45 3.96
C LYS A 120 -12.84 -5.51 3.93
N LYS A 121 -12.87 -4.49 3.08
CA LYS A 121 -11.75 -3.54 2.94
C LYS A 121 -11.61 -2.67 4.19
N THR A 122 -10.40 -2.59 4.72
CA THR A 122 -10.04 -1.68 5.83
C THR A 122 -8.99 -0.64 5.43
N CYS A 123 -8.11 -0.96 4.46
CA CYS A 123 -7.06 -0.06 4.00
C CYS A 123 -7.07 0.07 2.47
N GLY A 124 -6.75 1.26 1.99
CA GLY A 124 -6.37 1.52 0.61
C GLY A 124 -4.96 2.10 0.53
N ILE A 125 -4.18 1.60 -0.43
CA ILE A 125 -2.84 2.09 -0.76
C ILE A 125 -2.91 2.82 -2.11
N LEU A 126 -2.30 3.99 -2.19
CA LEU A 126 -2.21 4.80 -3.41
C LEU A 126 -0.77 5.26 -3.60
N ILE A 127 -0.10 4.70 -4.60
CA ILE A 127 1.25 5.12 -4.98
C ILE A 127 1.15 6.04 -6.19
N GLU A 128 1.71 7.23 -6.05
CA GLU A 128 1.80 8.26 -7.10
C GLU A 128 3.28 8.59 -7.34
N GLY A 129 3.64 8.83 -8.60
CA GLY A 129 5.01 9.18 -8.96
C GLY A 129 5.05 10.37 -9.91
N GLU A 130 6.05 11.23 -9.76
CA GLU A 130 6.23 12.45 -10.53
C GLU A 130 7.70 12.67 -10.85
N LYS A 131 8.01 12.91 -12.12
CA LYS A 131 9.34 13.39 -12.52
C LYS A 131 9.41 14.90 -12.24
N LEU A 132 10.32 15.30 -11.37
CA LEU A 132 10.53 16.69 -10.99
C LEU A 132 11.31 17.45 -12.07
N VAL A 133 11.20 18.79 -12.03
CA VAL A 133 11.86 19.69 -12.99
C VAL A 133 13.39 19.58 -12.93
N ASP A 134 13.95 19.28 -11.76
CA ASP A 134 15.39 19.08 -11.54
C ASP A 134 15.89 17.67 -11.94
N GLY A 135 15.02 16.83 -12.47
CA GLY A 135 15.35 15.50 -12.97
C GLY A 135 15.18 14.36 -11.99
N ARG A 136 15.00 14.64 -10.69
CA ARG A 136 14.70 13.64 -9.67
C ARG A 136 13.31 13.02 -9.88
N TYR A 137 13.09 11.82 -9.37
CA TYR A 137 11.81 11.15 -9.38
C TYR A 137 11.23 11.09 -7.96
N ALA A 138 10.12 11.80 -7.75
CA ALA A 138 9.37 11.73 -6.51
C ALA A 138 8.37 10.58 -6.55
N LEU A 139 8.33 9.78 -5.49
CA LEU A 139 7.36 8.71 -5.32
C LEU A 139 6.69 8.84 -3.94
N VAL A 140 5.36 8.86 -3.93
CA VAL A 140 4.55 9.09 -2.74
C VAL A 140 3.65 7.89 -2.50
N ILE A 141 3.80 7.28 -1.33
CA ILE A 141 3.02 6.11 -0.89
C ILE A 141 1.97 6.59 0.10
N GLY A 142 0.74 6.77 -0.38
CA GLY A 142 -0.44 7.10 0.41
C GLY A 142 -1.10 5.88 1.01
N ILE A 143 -1.40 5.94 2.31
CA ILE A 143 -1.97 4.84 3.10
C ILE A 143 -3.12 5.41 3.92
N GLY A 144 -4.33 4.94 3.63
CA GLY A 144 -5.55 5.26 4.38
C GLY A 144 -6.08 4.02 5.08
N VAL A 145 -6.18 4.03 6.41
CA VAL A 145 -6.71 2.90 7.20
C VAL A 145 -7.91 3.33 8.02
N ASN A 146 -9.01 2.59 7.86
CA ASN A 146 -10.23 2.73 8.67
C ASN A 146 -9.98 2.13 10.07
N ILE A 147 -9.86 2.96 11.10
CA ILE A 147 -9.64 2.53 12.49
C ILE A 147 -10.93 2.67 13.29
N ALA A 148 -11.40 3.91 13.49
CA ALA A 148 -12.60 4.20 14.26
C ALA A 148 -13.86 4.17 13.41
N THR A 149 -13.79 4.66 12.17
CA THR A 149 -14.96 4.82 11.29
C THR A 149 -14.69 4.22 9.92
N LYS A 150 -15.77 3.95 9.18
CA LYS A 150 -15.76 3.47 7.79
C LYS A 150 -16.90 4.16 7.03
N PRO A 151 -16.83 4.27 5.70
CA PRO A 151 -17.96 4.80 4.93
C PRO A 151 -19.19 3.90 5.04
N ASP A 152 -20.37 4.50 5.26
CA ASP A 152 -21.63 3.77 5.38
C ASP A 152 -22.16 3.23 4.04
N ASN A 153 -21.92 3.95 2.95
CA ASN A 153 -22.44 3.64 1.62
C ASN A 153 -21.33 3.21 0.65
N ALA A 154 -20.48 2.26 1.06
CA ALA A 154 -19.43 1.75 0.21
C ALA A 154 -19.97 0.82 -0.90
N ILE A 155 -19.43 0.95 -2.11
CA ILE A 155 -19.80 0.10 -3.27
C ILE A 155 -19.37 -1.37 -3.07
N TYR A 156 -18.48 -1.62 -2.12
CA TYR A 156 -17.97 -2.94 -1.75
C TYR A 156 -17.93 -3.06 -0.22
N PRO A 157 -17.89 -4.28 0.34
CA PRO A 157 -17.81 -4.47 1.78
C PRO A 157 -16.59 -3.77 2.40
N VAL A 158 -16.83 -2.99 3.45
CA VAL A 158 -15.81 -2.26 4.21
C VAL A 158 -15.93 -2.58 5.71
N THR A 159 -14.82 -2.47 6.43
CA THR A 159 -14.76 -2.56 7.89
C THR A 159 -13.76 -1.56 8.45
N CYS A 160 -13.77 -1.35 9.76
CA CYS A 160 -12.74 -0.61 10.48
C CYS A 160 -12.15 -1.47 11.60
N LEU A 161 -10.95 -1.15 12.06
CA LEU A 161 -10.27 -1.98 13.05
C LEU A 161 -11.06 -2.10 14.38
N ARG A 162 -11.82 -1.05 14.76
CA ARG A 162 -12.63 -1.06 15.99
C ARG A 162 -13.71 -2.14 15.97
N GLU A 163 -14.31 -2.43 14.81
CA GLU A 163 -15.26 -3.54 14.64
C GLU A 163 -14.58 -4.92 14.80
N GLN A 164 -13.26 -4.97 14.68
CA GLN A 164 -12.44 -6.17 14.81
C GLN A 164 -11.84 -6.32 16.22
N GLY A 165 -12.29 -5.48 17.17
CA GLY A 165 -11.94 -5.57 18.59
C GLY A 165 -10.64 -4.87 18.99
N THR A 166 -10.05 -4.01 18.15
CA THR A 166 -8.92 -3.18 18.58
C THR A 166 -9.38 -1.90 19.29
N SER A 167 -8.55 -1.43 20.22
CA SER A 167 -8.61 -0.09 20.81
C SER A 167 -7.50 0.83 20.30
N ALA A 168 -6.70 0.38 19.32
CA ALA A 168 -5.54 1.12 18.88
C ALA A 168 -5.88 2.50 18.31
N SER A 169 -5.05 3.50 18.65
CA SER A 169 -5.15 4.85 18.10
C SER A 169 -4.51 4.97 16.71
N PRO A 170 -4.82 6.02 15.92
CA PRO A 170 -4.09 6.30 14.68
C PRO A 170 -2.58 6.44 14.87
N GLU A 171 -2.13 7.03 15.97
CA GLU A 171 -0.72 7.21 16.31
C GLU A 171 -0.05 5.87 16.63
N GLU A 172 -0.72 4.99 17.39
CA GLU A 172 -0.23 3.65 17.68
C GLU A 172 -0.11 2.81 16.41
N LEU A 173 -1.13 2.84 15.54
CA LEU A 173 -1.06 2.16 14.24
C LEU A 173 0.04 2.75 13.36
N PHE A 174 0.19 4.07 13.33
CA PHE A 174 1.24 4.74 12.57
C PHE A 174 2.63 4.32 13.04
N ALA A 175 2.87 4.22 14.35
CA ALA A 175 4.15 3.74 14.88
C ALA A 175 4.46 2.31 14.43
N ARG A 176 3.45 1.42 14.38
CA ARG A 176 3.60 0.06 13.85
C ARG A 176 3.87 0.05 12.35
N LEU A 177 3.16 0.89 11.60
CA LEU A 177 3.34 1.06 10.16
C LEU A 177 4.72 1.60 9.81
N PHE A 178 5.20 2.60 10.57
CA PHE A 178 6.53 3.16 10.37
C PHE A 178 7.58 2.06 10.51
N ALA A 179 7.57 1.34 11.64
CA ALA A 179 8.54 0.27 11.88
C ALA A 179 8.49 -0.83 10.80
N SER A 180 7.30 -1.33 10.46
CA SER A 180 7.17 -2.37 9.43
C SER A 180 7.51 -1.87 8.02
N MET A 181 7.28 -0.60 7.72
CA MET A 181 7.67 -0.01 6.43
C MET A 181 9.19 0.10 6.30
N VAL A 182 9.89 0.49 7.37
CA VAL A 182 11.36 0.52 7.38
C VAL A 182 11.91 -0.88 7.11
N GLU A 183 11.40 -1.90 7.81
CA GLU A 183 11.79 -3.30 7.59
C GLU A 183 11.52 -3.74 6.15
N ALA A 184 10.33 -3.45 5.62
CA ALA A 184 9.95 -3.86 4.27
C ALA A 184 10.74 -3.14 3.17
N LEU A 185 11.10 -1.86 3.35
CA LEU A 185 11.95 -1.12 2.42
C LEU A 185 13.40 -1.58 2.45
N ASP A 186 13.91 -1.98 3.63
CA ASP A 186 15.24 -2.59 3.78
C ASP A 186 15.28 -3.96 3.10
N GLU A 187 14.26 -4.80 3.33
CA GLU A 187 14.13 -6.12 2.69
C GLU A 187 13.93 -6.00 1.17
N TRP A 188 13.11 -5.05 0.71
CA TRP A 188 12.90 -4.81 -0.73
C TRP A 188 14.19 -4.40 -1.45
N ASP A 189 15.07 -3.68 -0.75
CA ASP A 189 16.43 -3.35 -1.19
C ASP A 189 16.51 -2.69 -2.59
N GLY A 190 15.59 -1.76 -2.88
CA GLY A 190 15.54 -1.11 -4.19
C GLY A 190 15.19 -2.07 -5.35
N GLY A 191 14.45 -3.14 -5.06
CA GLY A 191 14.03 -4.17 -6.01
C GLY A 191 14.83 -5.47 -5.94
N SER A 192 16.04 -5.43 -5.39
CA SER A 192 16.92 -6.62 -5.34
C SER A 192 16.36 -7.74 -4.45
N GLY A 193 15.59 -7.38 -3.42
CA GLY A 193 14.96 -8.33 -2.48
C GLY A 193 13.53 -8.75 -2.85
N ILE A 194 13.11 -8.53 -4.10
CA ILE A 194 11.76 -8.87 -4.59
C ILE A 194 11.33 -10.32 -4.28
N ARG A 195 12.28 -11.27 -4.28
CA ARG A 195 11.99 -12.67 -4.01
C ARG A 195 11.42 -12.89 -2.61
N ASP A 196 11.98 -12.24 -1.61
CA ASP A 196 11.53 -12.40 -0.22
C ASP A 196 10.20 -11.66 -0.02
N ILE A 197 10.05 -10.47 -0.63
CA ILE A 197 8.79 -9.71 -0.63
C ILE A 197 7.65 -10.50 -1.28
N THR A 198 7.86 -11.10 -2.45
CA THR A 198 6.84 -11.91 -3.14
C THR A 198 6.49 -13.16 -2.36
N ALA A 199 7.46 -13.80 -1.70
CA ALA A 199 7.21 -14.94 -0.81
C ALA A 199 6.31 -14.55 0.37
N ARG A 200 6.59 -13.42 1.05
CA ARG A 200 5.75 -12.89 2.14
C ARG A 200 4.37 -12.50 1.63
N TRP A 201 4.28 -11.83 0.48
CA TRP A 201 3.01 -11.42 -0.10
C TRP A 201 2.09 -12.60 -0.41
N ARG A 202 2.64 -13.69 -0.97
CA ARG A 202 1.88 -14.93 -1.28
C ARG A 202 1.26 -15.57 -0.04
N GLN A 203 1.89 -15.45 1.13
CA GLN A 203 1.36 -16.02 2.38
C GLN A 203 0.11 -15.29 2.89
N VAL A 204 -0.10 -14.05 2.46
CA VAL A 204 -1.20 -13.19 2.93
C VAL A 204 -2.17 -12.81 1.81
N ALA A 205 -2.02 -13.44 0.64
CA ALA A 205 -2.78 -13.12 -0.56
C ALA A 205 -4.25 -13.52 -0.44
N CYS A 206 -5.15 -12.56 -0.70
CA CYS A 206 -6.58 -12.81 -0.71
C CYS A 206 -7.03 -13.45 -2.04
N GLY A 207 -7.77 -14.55 -1.95
CA GLY A 207 -8.55 -15.13 -3.05
C GLY A 207 -7.76 -15.89 -4.11
N VAL A 208 -6.56 -16.39 -3.80
CA VAL A 208 -5.84 -17.33 -4.66
C VAL A 208 -6.70 -18.58 -4.91
N GLY A 209 -6.82 -18.98 -6.17
CA GLY A 209 -7.68 -20.08 -6.62
C GLY A 209 -9.12 -19.67 -6.91
N GLU A 210 -9.54 -18.43 -6.59
CA GLU A 210 -10.89 -17.95 -6.87
C GLU A 210 -11.00 -17.39 -8.29
N LYS A 211 -12.24 -17.39 -8.82
CA LYS A 211 -12.54 -16.71 -10.08
C LYS A 211 -12.59 -15.21 -9.81
N ILE A 212 -11.78 -14.45 -10.55
CA ILE A 212 -11.74 -12.99 -10.47
C ILE A 212 -12.01 -12.36 -11.82
N THR A 213 -12.41 -11.10 -11.79
CA THR A 213 -12.40 -10.22 -12.96
C THR A 213 -11.40 -9.09 -12.74
N VAL A 214 -10.50 -8.90 -13.69
CA VAL A 214 -9.52 -7.81 -13.71
C VAL A 214 -9.96 -6.76 -14.71
N ASN A 215 -10.25 -5.55 -14.23
CA ASN A 215 -10.54 -4.41 -15.07
C ASN A 215 -9.25 -3.66 -15.40
N LEU A 216 -8.90 -3.68 -16.68
CA LEU A 216 -7.83 -2.90 -17.29
C LEU A 216 -8.40 -1.56 -17.82
N PRO A 217 -7.56 -0.63 -18.32
CA PRO A 217 -8.06 0.62 -18.90
C PRO A 217 -9.00 0.43 -20.10
N ASP A 218 -8.76 -0.58 -20.93
CA ASP A 218 -9.42 -0.84 -22.21
C ASP A 218 -10.45 -1.98 -22.18
N ARG A 219 -10.34 -2.91 -21.22
CA ARG A 219 -11.15 -4.13 -21.17
C ARG A 219 -11.26 -4.75 -19.78
N SER A 220 -12.17 -5.71 -19.64
CA SER A 220 -12.27 -6.59 -18.48
C SER A 220 -11.90 -8.01 -18.87
N ILE A 221 -11.12 -8.71 -18.04
CA ILE A 221 -10.70 -10.10 -18.27
C ILE A 221 -11.08 -10.92 -17.05
N SER A 222 -11.78 -12.03 -17.24
CA SER A 222 -12.11 -12.96 -16.16
C SER A 222 -11.28 -14.24 -16.26
N GLY A 223 -10.93 -14.81 -15.12
CA GLY A 223 -10.14 -16.03 -15.02
C GLY A 223 -9.95 -16.47 -13.58
N GLN A 224 -9.17 -17.52 -13.35
CA GLN A 224 -8.80 -17.95 -12.01
C GLN A 224 -7.54 -17.22 -11.54
N PHE A 225 -7.55 -16.67 -10.33
CA PHE A 225 -6.40 -15.99 -9.76
C PHE A 225 -5.36 -17.02 -9.28
N ALA A 226 -4.21 -17.11 -9.94
CA ALA A 226 -3.15 -18.05 -9.58
C ALA A 226 -2.09 -17.45 -8.63
N GLY A 227 -2.37 -16.29 -8.03
CA GLY A 227 -1.39 -15.54 -7.24
C GLY A 227 -0.52 -14.62 -8.10
N ILE A 228 0.70 -14.37 -7.65
CA ILE A 228 1.68 -13.52 -8.35
C ILE A 228 2.91 -14.32 -8.77
N ASP A 229 3.54 -13.94 -9.88
CA ASP A 229 4.85 -14.47 -10.28
C ASP A 229 5.99 -13.87 -9.43
N ASP A 230 7.23 -14.30 -9.71
CA ASP A 230 8.42 -13.84 -8.96
C ASP A 230 8.79 -12.38 -9.26
N ASN A 231 8.16 -11.77 -10.27
CA ASN A 231 8.27 -10.34 -10.57
C ASN A 231 7.12 -9.53 -9.94
N GLY A 232 6.19 -10.18 -9.25
CA GLY A 232 5.06 -9.53 -8.60
C GLY A 232 3.84 -9.27 -9.50
N LEU A 233 3.83 -9.80 -10.72
CA LEU A 233 2.72 -9.66 -11.65
C LEU A 233 1.59 -10.61 -11.26
N LEU A 234 0.35 -10.13 -11.31
CA LEU A 234 -0.81 -10.99 -11.10
C LEU A 234 -0.88 -12.05 -12.21
N MET A 235 -1.03 -13.30 -11.83
CA MET A 235 -1.14 -14.43 -12.75
C MET A 235 -2.60 -14.86 -12.86
N LEU A 236 -3.19 -14.64 -14.03
CA LEU A 236 -4.59 -15.00 -14.32
C LEU A 236 -4.62 -16.22 -15.25
N ASP A 237 -5.21 -17.32 -14.80
CA ASP A 237 -5.53 -18.45 -15.69
C ASP A 237 -6.83 -18.14 -16.45
N THR A 238 -6.70 -17.95 -17.76
CA THR A 238 -7.83 -17.63 -18.67
C THR A 238 -8.48 -18.89 -19.28
N GLY A 239 -8.04 -20.08 -18.86
CA GLY A 239 -8.45 -21.37 -19.40
C GLY A 239 -7.53 -21.88 -20.50
N GLY A 240 -7.61 -23.18 -20.79
CA GLY A 240 -6.82 -23.83 -21.84
C GLY A 240 -5.31 -23.88 -21.57
N GLY A 241 -4.88 -23.78 -20.31
CA GLY A 241 -3.47 -23.74 -19.90
C GLY A 241 -2.77 -22.39 -20.12
N ARG A 242 -3.53 -21.33 -20.45
CA ARG A 242 -2.98 -20.00 -20.72
C ARG A 242 -2.96 -19.15 -19.45
N MET A 243 -1.75 -19.00 -18.90
CA MET A 243 -1.44 -18.03 -17.86
C MET A 243 -1.17 -16.65 -18.46
N MET A 244 -1.85 -15.63 -17.97
CA MET A 244 -1.68 -14.24 -18.38
C MET A 244 -1.12 -13.40 -17.22
N PRO A 245 0.10 -12.84 -17.35
CA PRO A 245 0.63 -11.89 -16.37
C PRO A 245 -0.04 -10.52 -16.53
N ILE A 246 -0.39 -9.88 -15.41
CA ILE A 246 -1.04 -8.56 -15.35
C ILE A 246 -0.27 -7.66 -14.38
N ALA A 247 0.28 -6.56 -14.90
CA ALA A 247 1.06 -5.60 -14.12
C ALA A 247 0.20 -4.61 -13.32
N ALA A 248 -0.97 -4.24 -13.83
CA ALA A 248 -1.87 -3.28 -13.19
C ALA A 248 -3.33 -3.52 -13.59
N GLY A 249 -4.24 -3.30 -12.65
CA GLY A 249 -5.68 -3.42 -12.87
C GLY A 249 -6.47 -3.23 -11.59
N ASP A 250 -7.80 -3.31 -11.67
CA ASP A 250 -8.69 -3.42 -10.52
C ASP A 250 -9.27 -4.83 -10.46
N VAL A 251 -9.13 -5.51 -9.32
CA VAL A 251 -9.61 -6.89 -9.13
C VAL A 251 -10.97 -6.91 -8.44
N PHE A 252 -11.89 -7.72 -8.97
CA PHE A 252 -13.20 -7.98 -8.41
C PHE A 252 -13.36 -9.48 -8.20
N PHE A 253 -13.75 -9.87 -6.99
CA PHE A 253 -14.20 -11.24 -6.70
C PHE A 253 -15.61 -11.41 -7.26
N GLY A 254 -15.92 -12.63 -7.70
CA GLY A 254 -17.23 -13.00 -8.27
C GLY A 254 -18.37 -12.92 -7.27
#